data_AF-A0A2N7VIK3-F1
#
_entry.id   AF-A0A2N7VIK3-F1
#
_cell.length_a   1.000
_cell.length_b   1.000
_cell.length_c   1.000
_cell.angle_alpha   90.00
_cell.angle_beta   90.00
_cell.angle_gamma   90.00
#
_symmetry.space_group_name_H-M   'P 1'
#
loop_
_entity.id
_entity.type
_entity.pdbx_description
1 polymer ?
#
loop_
_entity_poly.entity_id
_entity_poly.type
_entity_poly.pdbx_seq_one_letter_code
_entity_poly.pdbx_strand_id
1 'polypeptide(L)'
;MQVQSMHFKARAKAGLADARLQQNLKKLSTKFVSARAASIQAIDFPATRAELKARRDRGLESLDLWLETFEREAARRGTTVLYAETTRDAARLVADIACTHDVKKVIKTKSMVTEELQLNAVLGEMGVQSIETDLGEYILQINDNEPPSHIIAPVVHKDKEQIADLFAATHGRERLSEIPDMTREAREVLRPHFLSADMGVTGGNFLIAETGSVALVTNEGNEGMCTVMPRVHVAVTGIEKVLPTLEDLALAMRLLPRSATGQVTANYFSLLTGPRETGDLDGPEHMYVVLVDGGRTGLIGGAFQEMLRCIRCGACMNHCPVYQKVGGHAYGWVYPGPMGSVLTPSYVGLDKALDLPQAATLCGECNAVCPVGIPLSDLLRKLREKQVERHLRPLPERLALAAWGFVAMRPALYAMLARLAVRVLERAGGSRRSIGRLPFGQGWTATREMPAPVGRTFRELYAAQRSHKG
;
A
#
# COMPACT_ATOMS: atom_id res chain seq x y z
N MET A 1 -5.41 -3.06 12.89
CA MET A 1 -5.30 -1.66 13.36
C MET A 1 -6.70 -1.03 13.31
N GLN A 2 -7.08 -0.17 14.26
CA GLN A 2 -8.34 0.59 14.13
C GLN A 2 -8.30 1.51 12.90
N VAL A 3 -9.41 1.59 12.15
CA VAL A 3 -9.52 2.46 10.98
C VAL A 3 -9.66 3.91 11.43
N GLN A 4 -8.78 4.77 10.94
CA GLN A 4 -8.69 6.20 11.29
C GLN A 4 -8.73 7.11 10.04
N SER A 5 -9.14 6.56 8.90
CA SER A 5 -9.16 7.26 7.60
C SER A 5 -10.12 8.45 7.53
N MET A 6 -11.13 8.51 8.40
CA MET A 6 -12.00 9.69 8.55
C MET A 6 -11.25 10.94 9.03
N HIS A 7 -10.06 10.78 9.61
CA HIS A 7 -9.21 11.90 10.06
C HIS A 7 -8.15 12.32 9.04
N PHE A 8 -8.25 11.87 7.78
CA PHE A 8 -7.24 12.11 6.73
C PHE A 8 -6.80 13.57 6.64
N LYS A 9 -7.73 14.53 6.53
CA LYS A 9 -7.37 15.96 6.38
C LYS A 9 -6.60 16.53 7.56
N ALA A 10 -7.00 16.17 8.78
CA ALA A 10 -6.32 16.62 10.00
C ALA A 10 -4.89 16.07 10.05
N ARG A 11 -4.73 14.77 9.78
CA ARG A 11 -3.41 14.11 9.76
C ARG A 11 -2.54 14.60 8.61
N ALA A 12 -3.11 14.83 7.43
CA ALA A 12 -2.42 15.41 6.29
C ALA A 12 -1.90 16.83 6.60
N LYS A 13 -2.70 17.66 7.28
CA LYS A 13 -2.25 18.99 7.74
C LYS A 13 -1.07 18.88 8.71
N ALA A 14 -1.11 17.94 9.65
CA ALA A 14 0.00 17.69 10.57
C ALA A 14 1.26 17.24 9.82
N GLY A 15 1.14 16.25 8.92
CA GLY A 15 2.27 15.75 8.13
C GLY A 15 2.89 16.81 7.20
N LEU A 16 2.07 17.71 6.65
CA LEU A 16 2.56 18.83 5.84
C LEU A 16 3.34 19.88 6.66
N ALA A 17 3.05 20.00 7.95
CA ALA A 17 3.74 20.93 8.86
C ALA A 17 5.03 20.34 9.45
N ASP A 18 5.20 19.01 9.40
CA ASP A 18 6.37 18.31 9.94
C ASP A 18 7.58 18.42 8.99
N ALA A 19 8.53 19.29 9.34
CA ALA A 19 9.73 19.54 8.56
C ALA A 19 10.64 18.30 8.43
N ARG A 20 10.74 17.45 9.46
CA ARG A 20 11.56 16.22 9.42
C ARG A 20 10.94 15.21 8.48
N LEU A 21 9.62 15.01 8.56
CA LEU A 21 8.88 14.16 7.63
C LEU A 21 9.07 14.63 6.17
N GLN A 22 8.99 15.94 5.91
CA GLN A 22 9.20 16.47 4.55
C GLN A 22 10.62 16.18 4.03
N GLN A 23 11.64 16.25 4.88
CA GLN A 23 13.02 15.90 4.50
C GLN A 23 13.17 14.40 4.21
N ASN A 24 12.59 13.55 5.05
CA ASN A 24 12.65 12.09 4.91
C ASN A 24 11.94 11.62 3.63
N LEU A 25 10.73 12.13 3.34
CA LEU A 25 9.97 11.78 2.14
C LEU A 25 10.67 12.25 0.84
N LYS A 26 11.36 13.39 0.85
CA LYS A 26 12.10 13.89 -0.32
C LYS A 26 13.23 12.94 -0.74
N LYS A 27 13.94 12.37 0.22
CA LYS A 27 15.01 11.37 -0.06
C LYS A 27 14.41 10.11 -0.69
N LEU A 28 13.27 9.66 -0.18
CA LEU A 28 12.56 8.48 -0.66
C LEU A 28 12.09 8.63 -2.11
N SER A 29 11.43 9.76 -2.42
CA SER A 29 10.84 10.03 -3.73
C SER A 29 11.86 10.01 -4.86
N THR A 30 13.13 10.29 -4.56
CA THR A 30 14.18 10.30 -5.58
C THR A 30 14.80 8.91 -5.75
N LYS A 31 15.15 8.23 -4.65
CA LYS A 31 15.92 6.97 -4.69
C LYS A 31 15.14 5.82 -5.34
N PHE A 32 13.91 5.55 -4.91
CA PHE A 32 13.14 4.42 -5.46
C PHE A 32 12.67 4.67 -6.89
N VAL A 33 12.32 5.92 -7.22
CA VAL A 33 11.87 6.28 -8.57
C VAL A 33 13.02 6.15 -9.58
N SER A 34 14.21 6.67 -9.26
CA SER A 34 15.37 6.58 -10.16
C SER A 34 15.88 5.14 -10.29
N ALA A 35 15.97 4.40 -9.18
CA ALA A 35 16.40 2.99 -9.20
C ALA A 35 15.45 2.12 -10.04
N ARG A 36 14.13 2.29 -9.87
CA ARG A 36 13.12 1.62 -10.71
C ARG A 36 13.30 1.98 -12.18
N ALA A 37 13.46 3.27 -12.50
CA ALA A 37 13.58 3.73 -13.88
C ALA A 37 14.78 3.08 -14.59
N ALA A 38 15.93 2.98 -13.93
CA ALA A 38 17.10 2.29 -14.46
C ALA A 38 16.87 0.78 -14.61
N SER A 39 16.32 0.13 -13.59
CA SER A 39 16.14 -1.32 -13.55
C SER A 39 15.15 -1.86 -14.59
N ILE A 40 14.11 -1.08 -14.90
CA ILE A 40 13.09 -1.46 -15.90
C ILE A 40 13.60 -1.37 -17.33
N GLN A 41 14.63 -0.58 -17.63
CA GLN A 41 15.23 -0.49 -18.97
C GLN A 41 15.85 -1.83 -19.41
N ALA A 42 16.19 -2.71 -18.47
CA ALA A 42 16.77 -4.02 -18.76
C ALA A 42 15.76 -5.06 -19.28
N ILE A 43 14.47 -4.71 -19.39
CA ILE A 43 13.41 -5.60 -19.86
C ILE A 43 12.43 -4.87 -20.78
N ASP A 44 11.70 -5.62 -21.61
CA ASP A 44 10.50 -5.10 -22.26
C ASP A 44 9.38 -4.96 -21.21
N PHE A 45 9.38 -3.83 -20.50
CA PHE A 45 8.41 -3.58 -19.44
C PHE A 45 6.95 -3.58 -19.94
N PRO A 46 6.58 -2.92 -21.06
CA PRO A 46 5.23 -3.01 -21.60
C PRO A 46 4.75 -4.45 -21.85
N ALA A 47 5.54 -5.28 -22.54
CA ALA A 47 5.16 -6.66 -22.81
C ALA A 47 5.13 -7.51 -21.53
N THR A 48 6.15 -7.40 -20.68
CA THR A 48 6.23 -8.14 -19.40
C THR A 48 5.06 -7.78 -18.47
N ARG A 49 4.67 -6.49 -18.44
CA ARG A 49 3.51 -5.98 -17.69
C ARG A 49 2.20 -6.53 -18.22
N ALA A 50 2.02 -6.57 -19.54
CA ALA A 50 0.81 -7.12 -20.17
C ALA A 50 0.65 -8.60 -19.86
N GLU A 51 1.75 -9.37 -19.96
CA GLU A 51 1.75 -10.79 -19.66
C GLU A 51 1.47 -11.06 -18.17
N LEU A 52 2.11 -10.33 -17.24
CA LEU A 52 1.83 -10.52 -15.81
C LEU A 52 0.40 -10.12 -15.46
N LYS A 53 -0.12 -9.04 -16.06
CA LYS A 53 -1.53 -8.66 -15.91
C LYS A 53 -2.44 -9.83 -16.31
N ALA A 54 -2.23 -10.42 -17.49
CA ALA A 54 -3.04 -11.54 -17.97
C ALA A 54 -2.95 -12.76 -17.04
N ARG A 55 -1.76 -13.10 -16.54
CA ARG A 55 -1.56 -14.21 -15.58
C ARG A 55 -2.30 -13.97 -14.26
N ARG A 56 -2.23 -12.74 -13.75
CA ARG A 56 -2.97 -12.35 -12.55
C ARG A 56 -4.48 -12.40 -12.78
N ASP A 57 -4.96 -12.01 -13.96
CA ASP A 57 -6.38 -12.12 -14.32
C ASP A 57 -6.83 -13.59 -14.37
N ARG A 58 -6.07 -14.48 -15.00
CA ARG A 58 -6.37 -15.94 -15.02
C ARG A 58 -6.46 -16.55 -13.62
N GLY A 59 -5.58 -16.13 -12.71
CA GLY A 59 -5.62 -16.57 -11.31
C GLY A 59 -6.89 -16.12 -10.58
N LEU A 60 -7.48 -14.99 -10.98
CA LEU A 60 -8.71 -14.44 -10.38
C LEU A 60 -9.98 -14.96 -11.03
N GLU A 61 -9.97 -15.26 -12.33
CA GLU A 61 -11.11 -15.80 -13.09
C GLU A 61 -11.54 -17.19 -12.63
N SER A 62 -10.62 -17.97 -12.08
CA SER A 62 -10.86 -19.32 -11.55
C SER A 62 -10.25 -19.46 -10.15
N LEU A 63 -10.43 -18.42 -9.34
CA LEU A 63 -9.81 -18.31 -8.02
C LEU A 63 -10.13 -19.51 -7.14
N ASP A 64 -11.40 -19.92 -7.11
CA ASP A 64 -11.89 -21.11 -6.41
C ASP A 64 -11.10 -22.37 -6.78
N LEU A 65 -11.00 -22.69 -8.08
CA LEU A 65 -10.30 -23.88 -8.58
C LEU A 65 -8.80 -23.86 -8.24
N TRP A 66 -8.17 -22.67 -8.29
CA TRP A 66 -6.76 -22.53 -7.94
C TRP A 66 -6.51 -22.64 -6.44
N LEU A 67 -7.43 -22.18 -5.59
CA LEU A 67 -7.35 -22.37 -4.14
C LEU A 67 -7.55 -23.84 -3.75
N GLU A 68 -8.51 -24.54 -4.35
CA GLU A 68 -8.70 -25.99 -4.16
C GLU A 68 -7.47 -26.78 -4.60
N THR A 69 -6.85 -26.38 -5.71
CA THR A 69 -5.62 -27.00 -6.20
C THR A 69 -4.44 -26.73 -5.27
N PHE A 70 -4.29 -25.50 -4.80
CA PHE A 70 -3.28 -25.13 -3.82
C PHE A 70 -3.45 -25.95 -2.53
N GLU A 71 -4.65 -26.03 -1.98
CA GLU A 71 -4.96 -26.77 -0.76
C GLU A 71 -4.63 -28.26 -0.91
N ARG A 72 -5.06 -28.89 -2.01
CA ARG A 72 -4.75 -30.30 -2.28
C ARG A 72 -3.25 -30.55 -2.36
N GLU A 73 -2.50 -29.73 -3.10
CA GLU A 73 -1.04 -29.90 -3.23
C GLU A 73 -0.29 -29.59 -1.94
N ALA A 74 -0.75 -28.62 -1.15
CA ALA A 74 -0.19 -28.29 0.15
C ALA A 74 -0.45 -29.41 1.16
N ALA A 75 -1.67 -29.92 1.23
CA ALA A 75 -2.07 -31.03 2.11
C ALA A 75 -1.32 -32.32 1.78
N ARG A 76 -1.09 -32.61 0.49
CA ARG A 76 -0.27 -33.74 0.05
C ARG A 76 1.16 -33.69 0.62
N ARG A 77 1.65 -32.51 0.98
CA ARG A 77 2.99 -32.26 1.54
C ARG A 77 2.97 -32.02 3.04
N GLY A 78 1.86 -32.32 3.72
CA GLY A 78 1.75 -32.18 5.18
C GLY A 78 1.43 -30.77 5.68
N THR A 79 1.15 -29.82 4.79
CA THR A 79 0.69 -28.47 5.19
C THR A 79 -0.81 -28.47 5.44
N THR A 80 -1.24 -27.91 6.57
CA THR A 80 -2.67 -27.70 6.85
C THR A 80 -3.12 -26.35 6.32
N VAL A 81 -4.11 -26.32 5.42
CA VAL A 81 -4.68 -25.07 4.89
C VAL A 81 -6.00 -24.77 5.60
N LEU A 82 -6.17 -23.53 6.04
CA LEU A 82 -7.33 -23.04 6.77
C LEU A 82 -7.87 -21.78 6.10
N TYR A 83 -9.19 -21.63 6.07
CA TYR A 83 -9.85 -20.48 5.46
C TYR A 83 -10.49 -19.58 6.50
N ALA A 84 -10.34 -18.27 6.32
CA ALA A 84 -10.92 -17.24 7.17
C ALA A 84 -11.73 -16.25 6.32
N GLU A 85 -13.03 -16.15 6.61
CA GLU A 85 -13.92 -15.17 5.97
C GLU A 85 -13.56 -13.74 6.41
N THR A 86 -13.32 -13.54 7.71
CA THR A 86 -12.96 -12.23 8.26
C THR A 86 -11.53 -12.19 8.82
N THR A 87 -10.99 -11.00 8.99
CA THR A 87 -9.71 -10.80 9.68
C THR A 87 -9.77 -11.26 11.14
N ARG A 88 -10.96 -11.24 11.77
CA ARG A 88 -11.16 -11.76 13.13
C ARG A 88 -11.07 -13.29 13.16
N ASP A 89 -11.66 -13.96 12.17
CA ASP A 89 -11.58 -15.43 12.06
C ASP A 89 -10.13 -15.86 11.83
N ALA A 90 -9.41 -15.14 10.97
CA ALA A 90 -8.00 -15.40 10.72
C ALA A 90 -7.16 -15.26 12.00
N ALA A 91 -7.39 -14.20 12.79
CA ALA A 91 -6.71 -14.00 14.06
C ALA A 91 -7.03 -15.13 15.06
N ARG A 92 -8.30 -15.57 15.12
CA ARG A 92 -8.72 -16.71 15.94
C ARG A 92 -8.02 -18.00 15.51
N LEU A 93 -7.94 -18.30 14.22
CA LEU A 93 -7.26 -19.51 13.74
C LEU A 93 -5.78 -19.54 14.13
N VAL A 94 -5.07 -18.40 14.02
CA VAL A 94 -3.67 -18.33 14.45
C VAL A 94 -3.54 -18.49 15.97
N ALA A 95 -4.46 -17.91 16.74
CA ALA A 95 -4.55 -18.10 18.19
C ALA A 95 -4.82 -19.58 18.57
N ASP A 96 -5.73 -20.25 17.88
CA ASP A 96 -6.05 -21.66 18.12
C ASP A 96 -4.86 -22.57 17.80
N ILE A 97 -4.09 -22.28 16.74
CA ILE A 97 -2.83 -22.96 16.43
C ILE A 97 -1.83 -22.75 17.57
N ALA A 98 -1.67 -21.51 18.05
CA ALA A 98 -0.76 -21.20 19.16
C ALA A 98 -1.15 -21.98 20.44
N CYS A 99 -2.44 -22.06 20.76
CA CYS A 99 -2.96 -22.85 21.88
C CYS A 99 -2.71 -24.35 21.70
N THR A 100 -3.03 -24.89 20.51
CA THR A 100 -2.89 -26.32 20.18
C THR A 100 -1.46 -26.80 20.41
N HIS A 101 -0.49 -25.94 20.09
CA HIS A 101 0.92 -26.26 20.22
C HIS A 101 1.54 -25.77 21.53
N ASP A 102 0.80 -25.18 22.47
CA ASP A 102 1.35 -24.57 23.70
C ASP A 102 2.46 -23.54 23.43
N VAL A 103 2.25 -22.67 22.43
CA VAL A 103 3.18 -21.60 22.05
C VAL A 103 3.24 -20.53 23.14
N LYS A 104 4.44 -20.13 23.55
CA LYS A 104 4.69 -19.01 24.47
C LYS A 104 5.32 -17.81 23.77
N LYS A 105 6.10 -18.06 22.72
CA LYS A 105 6.76 -17.00 21.94
C LYS A 105 6.57 -17.20 20.44
N VAL A 106 6.15 -16.12 19.80
CA VAL A 106 6.00 -15.99 18.36
C VAL A 106 7.01 -14.99 17.82
N ILE A 107 7.69 -15.37 16.74
CA ILE A 107 8.47 -14.43 15.93
C ILE A 107 7.77 -14.23 14.58
N LYS A 108 7.80 -12.99 14.09
CA LYS A 108 7.02 -12.59 12.93
C LYS A 108 7.88 -11.87 11.91
N THR A 109 7.61 -12.16 10.65
CA THR A 109 8.05 -11.30 9.56
C THR A 109 6.97 -10.30 9.22
N LYS A 110 7.38 -9.24 8.53
CA LYS A 110 6.49 -8.23 8.01
C LYS A 110 5.35 -8.83 7.17
N SER A 111 4.12 -8.50 7.52
CA SER A 111 2.95 -8.82 6.70
C SER A 111 1.82 -7.82 6.90
N MET A 112 1.36 -7.20 5.81
CA MET A 112 0.20 -6.31 5.87
C MET A 112 -1.07 -7.04 6.34
N VAL A 113 -1.17 -8.35 6.09
CA VAL A 113 -2.35 -9.14 6.49
C VAL A 113 -2.34 -9.34 8.00
N THR A 114 -1.19 -9.59 8.63
CA THR A 114 -1.12 -9.71 10.10
C THR A 114 -1.42 -8.38 10.80
N GLU A 115 -1.15 -7.24 10.14
CA GLU A 115 -1.59 -5.90 10.56
C GLU A 115 -3.12 -5.69 10.45
N GLU A 116 -3.77 -6.22 9.41
CA GLU A 116 -5.24 -6.27 9.31
C GLU A 116 -5.85 -7.00 10.51
N LEU A 117 -5.22 -8.12 10.89
CA LEU A 117 -5.63 -9.00 12.00
C LEU A 117 -5.40 -8.39 13.38
N GLN A 118 -4.48 -7.42 13.53
CA GLN A 118 -3.95 -6.99 14.84
C GLN A 118 -3.30 -8.13 15.61
N LEU A 119 -2.57 -8.99 14.89
CA LEU A 119 -2.12 -10.26 15.45
C LEU A 119 -1.24 -10.09 16.71
N ASN A 120 -0.43 -9.03 16.78
CA ASN A 120 0.38 -8.75 17.98
C ASN A 120 -0.48 -8.50 19.23
N ALA A 121 -1.57 -7.74 19.09
CA ALA A 121 -2.49 -7.48 20.19
C ALA A 121 -3.22 -8.75 20.61
N VAL A 122 -3.73 -9.52 19.63
CA VAL A 122 -4.45 -10.78 19.88
C VAL A 122 -3.57 -11.80 20.61
N LEU A 123 -2.33 -12.00 20.17
CA LEU A 123 -1.39 -12.90 20.84
C LEU A 123 -1.02 -12.39 22.25
N GLY A 124 -0.83 -11.07 22.40
CA GLY A 124 -0.53 -10.44 23.68
C GLY A 124 -1.65 -10.60 24.72
N GLU A 125 -2.92 -10.49 24.32
CA GLU A 125 -4.09 -10.73 25.18
C GLU A 125 -4.13 -12.18 25.72
N MET A 126 -3.51 -13.12 25.01
CA MET A 126 -3.39 -14.53 25.41
C MET A 126 -2.13 -14.83 26.23
N GLY A 127 -1.30 -13.81 26.50
CA GLY A 127 -0.02 -13.99 27.17
C GLY A 127 1.08 -14.60 26.28
N VAL A 128 0.87 -14.64 24.96
CA VAL A 128 1.88 -15.08 23.99
C VAL A 128 2.73 -13.88 23.58
N GLN A 129 4.04 -13.97 23.80
CA GLN A 129 4.96 -12.91 23.41
C GLN A 129 5.11 -12.91 21.88
N SER A 130 4.76 -11.81 21.21
CA SER A 130 4.95 -11.64 19.77
C SER A 130 6.09 -10.66 19.48
N ILE A 131 7.02 -11.02 18.61
CA ILE A 131 8.21 -10.22 18.29
C ILE A 131 8.35 -10.07 16.77
N GLU A 132 8.38 -8.84 16.29
CA GLU A 132 8.69 -8.51 14.90
C GLU A 132 10.19 -8.67 14.65
N THR A 133 10.53 -9.26 13.50
CA THR A 133 11.91 -9.61 13.15
C THR A 133 12.44 -8.85 11.94
N ASP A 134 11.54 -8.20 11.18
CA ASP A 134 11.92 -7.21 10.18
C ASP A 134 12.39 -5.98 10.94
N LEU A 135 13.57 -5.44 10.61
CA LEU A 135 14.17 -4.34 11.38
C LEU A 135 13.23 -3.14 11.43
N GLY A 136 12.53 -2.88 10.32
CA GLY A 136 11.59 -1.78 10.25
C GLY A 136 10.37 -1.99 11.14
N GLU A 137 9.74 -3.16 11.08
CA GLU A 137 8.61 -3.48 11.95
C GLU A 137 9.02 -3.60 13.42
N TYR A 138 10.23 -4.08 13.73
CA TYR A 138 10.78 -4.13 15.09
C TYR A 138 10.94 -2.73 15.68
N ILE A 139 11.51 -1.77 14.93
CA ILE A 139 11.62 -0.38 15.35
C ILE A 139 10.25 0.20 15.70
N LEU A 140 9.23 -0.11 14.90
CA LEU A 140 7.87 0.33 15.15
C LEU A 140 7.26 -0.34 16.39
N GLN A 141 7.50 -1.63 16.57
CA GLN A 141 7.04 -2.38 17.72
C GLN A 141 7.57 -1.80 19.04
N ILE A 142 8.88 -1.55 19.12
CA ILE A 142 9.49 -0.98 20.33
C ILE A 142 9.20 0.52 20.49
N ASN A 143 8.70 1.19 19.46
CA ASN A 143 8.19 2.56 19.52
C ASN A 143 6.68 2.56 19.74
N ASP A 144 6.24 1.93 20.83
CA ASP A 144 4.83 1.86 21.25
C ASP A 144 3.88 1.27 20.20
N ASN A 145 4.34 0.25 19.45
CA ASN A 145 3.57 -0.40 18.37
C ASN A 145 3.03 0.60 17.33
N GLU A 146 3.88 1.54 16.90
CA GLU A 146 3.54 2.53 15.89
C GLU A 146 3.15 1.85 14.55
N PRO A 147 2.11 2.31 13.84
CA PRO A 147 1.76 1.71 12.55
C PRO A 147 2.82 1.99 11.46
N PRO A 148 2.98 1.11 10.47
CA PRO A 148 3.90 1.35 9.37
C PRO A 148 3.43 2.50 8.47
N SER A 149 4.36 3.35 8.07
CA SER A 149 4.10 4.44 7.13
C SER A 149 4.24 4.02 5.67
N HIS A 150 4.90 2.89 5.38
CA HIS A 150 5.06 2.40 4.01
C HIS A 150 5.10 0.87 3.93
N ILE A 151 4.47 0.30 2.90
CA ILE A 151 4.41 -1.15 2.69
C ILE A 151 5.73 -1.86 2.40
N ILE A 152 6.83 -1.16 2.07
CA ILE A 152 8.17 -1.77 1.87
C ILE A 152 9.24 -1.14 2.77
N ALA A 153 9.07 0.12 3.18
CA ALA A 153 10.00 0.85 4.03
C ALA A 153 9.25 1.44 5.25
N PRO A 154 8.83 0.59 6.22
CA PRO A 154 7.78 0.94 7.18
C PRO A 154 8.12 2.16 8.05
N VAL A 155 9.40 2.35 8.38
CA VAL A 155 9.92 3.44 9.23
C VAL A 155 10.37 4.68 8.46
N VAL A 156 9.99 4.85 7.19
CA VAL A 156 10.49 5.96 6.35
C VAL A 156 10.16 7.37 6.88
N HIS A 157 9.24 7.49 7.83
CA HIS A 157 8.94 8.74 8.50
C HIS A 157 9.98 9.13 9.57
N LYS A 158 10.80 8.21 10.08
CA LYS A 158 11.86 8.50 11.06
C LYS A 158 13.23 8.63 10.39
N ASP A 159 14.09 9.44 11.02
CA ASP A 159 15.51 9.52 10.68
C ASP A 159 16.39 8.64 11.58
N LYS A 160 17.68 8.55 11.25
CA LYS A 160 18.62 7.67 11.97
C LYS A 160 18.83 8.13 13.40
N GLU A 161 18.76 9.43 13.67
CA GLU A 161 18.96 10.02 14.98
C GLU A 161 17.84 9.61 15.92
N GLN A 162 16.58 9.65 15.46
CA GLN A 162 15.43 9.15 16.24
C GLN A 162 15.54 7.66 16.55
N ILE A 163 16.02 6.85 15.59
CA ILE A 163 16.19 5.41 15.78
C ILE A 163 17.32 5.13 16.80
N ALA A 164 18.42 5.89 16.75
CA ALA A 164 19.52 5.76 17.70
C ALA A 164 19.08 6.09 19.13
N ASP A 165 18.30 7.16 19.31
CA ASP A 165 17.75 7.54 20.62
C ASP A 165 16.82 6.45 21.17
N LEU A 166 15.97 5.88 20.30
CA LEU A 166 15.06 4.78 20.64
C LEU A 166 15.81 3.51 21.03
N PHE A 167 16.85 3.11 20.28
CA PHE A 167 17.64 1.91 20.61
C PHE A 167 18.36 2.07 21.95
N ALA A 168 18.99 3.22 22.20
CA ALA A 168 19.65 3.49 23.48
C ALA A 168 18.66 3.39 24.66
N ALA A 169 17.48 3.99 24.52
CA ALA A 169 16.44 3.98 25.54
C ALA A 169 15.86 2.58 25.78
N THR A 170 15.51 1.85 24.72
CA THR A 170 14.83 0.55 24.81
C THR A 170 15.78 -0.58 25.17
N HIS A 171 16.97 -0.64 24.58
CA HIS A 171 17.92 -1.73 24.81
C HIS A 171 18.80 -1.51 26.05
N GLY A 172 18.79 -0.31 26.64
CA GLY A 172 19.63 0.04 27.78
C GLY A 172 21.13 0.02 27.46
N ARG A 173 21.49 0.37 26.22
CA ARG A 173 22.87 0.37 25.70
C ARG A 173 23.34 1.79 25.39
N GLU A 174 24.65 1.95 25.18
CA GLU A 174 25.22 3.21 24.71
C GLU A 174 24.63 3.59 23.34
N ARG A 175 24.37 4.89 23.15
CA ARG A 175 23.83 5.43 21.92
C ARG A 175 24.85 5.37 20.78
N LEU A 176 24.55 4.58 19.75
CA LEU A 176 25.35 4.48 18.54
C LEU A 176 24.94 5.52 17.48
N SER A 177 25.86 5.92 16.59
CA SER A 177 25.61 6.93 15.53
C SER A 177 25.71 6.39 14.10
N GLU A 178 26.36 5.24 13.93
CA GLU A 178 26.65 4.63 12.64
C GLU A 178 25.66 3.52 12.32
N ILE A 179 25.11 3.56 11.10
CA ILE A 179 24.08 2.61 10.64
C ILE A 179 24.53 1.14 10.75
N PRO A 180 25.78 0.76 10.38
CA PRO A 180 26.24 -0.61 10.52
C PRO A 180 26.22 -1.11 11.98
N ASP A 181 26.57 -0.24 12.92
CA ASP A 181 26.65 -0.60 14.34
C ASP A 181 25.25 -0.71 14.95
N MET A 182 24.35 0.22 14.62
CA MET A 182 22.93 0.12 15.00
C MET A 182 22.26 -1.15 14.46
N THR A 183 22.57 -1.52 13.21
CA THR A 183 22.04 -2.74 12.59
C THR A 183 22.61 -3.99 13.26
N ARG A 184 23.89 -3.97 13.65
CA ARG A 184 24.53 -5.03 14.42
C ARG A 184 23.88 -5.20 15.79
N GLU A 185 23.64 -4.10 16.49
CA GLU A 185 22.97 -4.09 17.79
C GLU A 185 21.58 -4.72 17.70
N ALA A 186 20.75 -4.30 16.75
CA ALA A 186 19.43 -4.89 16.53
C ALA A 186 19.52 -6.41 16.28
N ARG A 187 20.51 -6.85 15.48
CA ARG A 187 20.74 -8.27 15.23
C ARG A 187 21.14 -9.04 16.49
N GLU A 188 21.94 -8.45 17.38
CA GLU A 188 22.31 -9.05 18.66
C GLU A 188 21.10 -9.18 19.59
N VAL A 189 20.22 -8.17 19.62
CA VAL A 189 18.98 -8.18 20.42
C VAL A 189 17.99 -9.22 19.88
N LEU A 190 17.84 -9.32 18.56
CA LEU A 190 16.88 -10.25 17.95
C LEU A 190 17.36 -11.71 17.96
N ARG A 191 18.67 -11.98 17.98
CA ARG A 191 19.23 -13.34 17.86
C ARG A 191 18.66 -14.34 18.88
N PRO A 192 18.60 -14.04 20.20
CA PRO A 192 18.04 -14.96 21.18
C PRO A 192 16.55 -15.24 20.96
N HIS A 193 15.81 -14.27 20.41
CA HIS A 193 14.39 -14.45 20.11
C HIS A 193 14.17 -15.48 19.00
N PHE A 194 14.99 -15.47 17.93
CA PHE A 194 14.92 -16.50 16.88
C PHE A 194 15.14 -17.92 17.42
N LEU A 195 16.07 -18.08 18.36
CA LEU A 195 16.44 -19.39 18.92
C LEU A 195 15.45 -19.93 19.95
N SER A 196 14.61 -19.06 20.52
CA SER A 196 13.72 -19.39 21.64
C SER A 196 12.24 -19.23 21.30
N ALA A 197 11.91 -19.08 20.02
CA ALA A 197 10.53 -18.97 19.54
C ALA A 197 9.94 -20.34 19.26
N ASP A 198 8.68 -20.54 19.66
CA ASP A 198 7.96 -21.80 19.42
C ASP A 198 7.29 -21.79 18.05
N MET A 199 6.85 -20.60 17.60
CA MET A 199 6.12 -20.42 16.36
C MET A 199 6.64 -19.23 15.54
N GLY A 200 6.80 -19.44 14.24
CA GLY A 200 7.09 -18.41 13.26
C GLY A 200 5.84 -18.05 12.48
N VAL A 201 5.54 -16.76 12.32
CA VAL A 201 4.44 -16.30 11.48
C VAL A 201 4.97 -15.43 10.35
N THR A 202 4.59 -15.77 9.12
CA THR A 202 4.97 -14.99 7.94
C THR A 202 3.75 -14.51 7.18
N GLY A 203 3.97 -13.54 6.29
CA GLY A 203 3.03 -13.29 5.20
C GLY A 203 3.12 -14.37 4.11
N GLY A 204 2.66 -13.99 2.92
CA GLY A 204 2.90 -14.68 1.66
C GLY A 204 2.89 -13.66 0.53
N ASN A 205 3.92 -13.60 -0.31
CA ASN A 205 3.89 -12.74 -1.50
C ASN A 205 3.01 -13.35 -2.58
N PHE A 206 3.09 -14.68 -2.75
CA PHE A 206 2.26 -15.47 -3.67
C PHE A 206 1.98 -16.86 -3.09
N LEU A 207 0.85 -17.44 -3.50
CA LEU A 207 0.52 -18.85 -3.31
C LEU A 207 0.68 -19.54 -4.67
N ILE A 208 1.40 -20.65 -4.75
CA ILE A 208 1.65 -21.36 -6.02
C ILE A 208 0.78 -22.61 -6.04
N ALA A 209 -0.25 -22.61 -6.88
CA ALA A 209 -1.28 -23.65 -6.85
C ALA A 209 -0.71 -25.02 -7.24
N GLU A 210 0.06 -25.10 -8.34
CA GLU A 210 0.61 -26.38 -8.84
C GLU A 210 1.56 -27.06 -7.84
N THR A 211 2.14 -26.30 -6.91
CA THR A 211 3.07 -26.84 -5.90
C THR A 211 2.56 -26.75 -4.47
N GLY A 212 1.40 -26.15 -4.20
CA GLY A 212 0.96 -25.92 -2.82
C GLY A 212 1.98 -25.10 -1.99
N SER A 213 2.79 -24.25 -2.64
CA SER A 213 3.90 -23.53 -2.00
C SER A 213 3.54 -22.08 -1.68
N VAL A 214 4.14 -21.55 -0.62
CA VAL A 214 4.08 -20.11 -0.30
C VAL A 214 5.39 -19.46 -0.70
N ALA A 215 5.33 -18.46 -1.59
CA ALA A 215 6.49 -17.68 -1.99
C ALA A 215 6.68 -16.47 -1.07
N LEU A 216 7.89 -16.28 -0.56
CA LEU A 216 8.32 -15.12 0.22
C LEU A 216 9.42 -14.35 -0.50
N VAL A 217 9.35 -13.03 -0.42
CA VAL A 217 10.30 -12.10 -1.03
C VAL A 217 10.72 -11.09 0.02
N THR A 218 12.00 -11.07 0.37
CA THR A 218 12.54 -10.15 1.38
C THR A 218 13.95 -9.70 1.03
N ASN A 219 14.34 -8.56 1.59
CA ASN A 219 15.73 -8.07 1.53
C ASN A 219 16.49 -8.27 2.84
N GLU A 220 15.79 -8.75 3.86
CA GLU A 220 16.30 -9.08 5.18
C GLU A 220 16.18 -10.60 5.36
N GLY A 221 17.28 -11.30 5.70
CA GLY A 221 17.30 -12.77 5.82
C GLY A 221 16.64 -13.29 7.12
N ASN A 222 15.83 -12.46 7.77
CA ASN A 222 15.10 -12.81 8.99
C ASN A 222 13.92 -13.76 8.72
N GLU A 223 13.40 -13.80 7.48
CA GLU A 223 12.32 -14.73 7.14
C GLU A 223 12.79 -16.18 7.25
N GLY A 224 14.00 -16.49 6.76
CA GLY A 224 14.56 -17.84 6.85
C GLY A 224 14.63 -18.31 8.30
N MET A 225 15.01 -17.45 9.24
CA MET A 225 15.01 -17.81 10.66
C MET A 225 13.59 -17.98 11.23
N CYS A 226 12.60 -17.22 10.75
CA CYS A 226 11.20 -17.41 11.15
C CYS A 226 10.58 -18.69 10.58
N THR A 227 11.05 -19.17 9.44
CA THR A 227 10.48 -20.35 8.79
C THR A 227 11.21 -21.64 9.13
N VAL A 228 12.48 -21.57 9.54
CA VAL A 228 13.33 -22.75 9.79
C VAL A 228 13.50 -23.08 11.27
N MET A 229 13.62 -22.08 12.14
CA MET A 229 13.93 -22.32 13.57
C MET A 229 12.74 -22.79 14.41
N PRO A 230 11.54 -22.19 14.31
CA PRO A 230 10.42 -22.56 15.16
C PRO A 230 9.81 -23.90 14.74
N ARG A 231 9.33 -24.68 15.70
CA ARG A 231 8.66 -25.96 15.44
C ARG A 231 7.32 -25.80 14.70
N VAL A 232 6.65 -24.65 14.86
CA VAL A 232 5.41 -24.34 14.13
C VAL A 232 5.64 -23.17 13.19
N HIS A 233 5.25 -23.30 11.92
CA HIS A 233 5.20 -22.18 10.98
C HIS A 233 3.77 -21.93 10.50
N VAL A 234 3.37 -20.65 10.52
CA VAL A 234 2.06 -20.21 9.99
C VAL A 234 2.26 -19.12 8.96
N ALA A 235 1.89 -19.39 7.71
CA ALA A 235 1.79 -18.36 6.68
C ALA A 235 0.36 -17.78 6.65
N VAL A 236 0.23 -16.47 6.81
CA VAL A 236 -1.06 -15.76 6.74
C VAL A 236 -1.09 -14.86 5.52
N THR A 237 -1.98 -15.15 4.57
CA THR A 237 -2.06 -14.37 3.34
C THR A 237 -3.47 -14.29 2.76
N GLY A 238 -3.69 -13.28 1.93
CA GLY A 238 -4.97 -13.11 1.26
C GLY A 238 -5.14 -14.10 0.11
N ILE A 239 -6.39 -14.54 -0.09
CA ILE A 239 -6.80 -15.47 -1.15
C ILE A 239 -6.41 -14.98 -2.55
N GLU A 240 -6.35 -13.66 -2.75
CA GLU A 240 -6.13 -13.08 -4.07
C GLU A 240 -4.73 -13.37 -4.61
N LYS A 241 -3.78 -13.75 -3.75
CA LYS A 241 -2.36 -13.88 -4.14
C LYS A 241 -2.00 -15.18 -4.83
N VAL A 242 -2.97 -16.02 -5.19
CA VAL A 242 -2.72 -17.27 -5.91
C VAL A 242 -2.18 -17.03 -7.32
N LEU A 243 -1.19 -17.83 -7.69
CA LEU A 243 -0.63 -17.98 -9.02
C LEU A 243 -0.77 -19.45 -9.41
N PRO A 244 -1.28 -19.75 -10.61
CA PRO A 244 -1.39 -21.13 -11.09
C PRO A 244 -0.06 -21.89 -11.05
N THR A 245 1.01 -21.31 -11.59
CA THR A 245 2.30 -22.00 -11.79
C THR A 245 3.52 -21.23 -11.28
N LEU A 246 4.65 -21.94 -11.13
CA LEU A 246 5.98 -21.38 -10.87
C LEU A 246 6.45 -20.48 -12.01
N GLU A 247 6.00 -20.70 -13.25
CA GLU A 247 6.29 -19.79 -14.36
C GLU A 247 5.61 -18.42 -14.15
N ASP A 248 4.38 -18.42 -13.63
CA ASP A 248 3.69 -17.18 -13.27
C ASP A 248 4.44 -16.43 -12.16
N LEU A 249 5.00 -17.17 -11.19
CA LEU A 249 5.87 -16.61 -10.16
C LEU A 249 7.17 -16.05 -10.75
N ALA A 250 7.83 -16.78 -11.65
CA ALA A 250 9.05 -16.32 -12.30
C ALA A 250 8.81 -14.99 -13.02
N LEU A 251 7.67 -14.84 -13.70
CA LEU A 251 7.28 -13.57 -14.31
C LEU A 251 6.99 -12.48 -13.27
N ALA A 252 6.27 -12.81 -12.19
CA ALA A 252 6.03 -11.87 -11.10
C ALA A 252 7.34 -11.33 -10.51
N MET A 253 8.34 -12.21 -10.35
CA MET A 253 9.68 -11.86 -9.86
C MET A 253 10.51 -11.02 -10.83
N ARG A 254 10.18 -10.99 -12.13
CA ARG A 254 10.80 -10.03 -13.06
C ARG A 254 10.35 -8.60 -12.77
N LEU A 255 9.13 -8.40 -12.27
CA LEU A 255 8.55 -7.06 -12.07
C LEU A 255 8.52 -6.60 -10.61
N LEU A 256 8.34 -7.50 -9.64
CA LEU A 256 8.16 -7.13 -8.24
C LEU A 256 9.39 -6.39 -7.65
N PRO A 257 10.62 -6.94 -7.67
CA PRO A 257 11.79 -6.28 -7.09
C PRO A 257 12.14 -4.99 -7.83
N ARG A 258 12.04 -4.99 -9.18
CA ARG A 258 12.28 -3.79 -10.00
C ARG A 258 11.32 -2.66 -9.65
N SER A 259 10.06 -2.99 -9.41
CA SER A 259 9.02 -2.01 -9.09
C SER A 259 9.06 -1.55 -7.62
N ALA A 260 9.54 -2.41 -6.72
CA ALA A 260 9.59 -2.11 -5.29
C ALA A 260 10.86 -1.32 -4.93
N THR A 261 12.02 -1.90 -5.15
CA THR A 261 13.32 -1.38 -4.68
C THR A 261 14.25 -0.99 -5.82
N GLY A 262 13.88 -1.28 -7.07
CA GLY A 262 14.75 -1.07 -8.25
C GLY A 262 15.80 -2.17 -8.43
N GLN A 263 15.74 -3.26 -7.65
CA GLN A 263 16.67 -4.37 -7.80
C GLN A 263 16.24 -5.30 -8.95
N VAL A 264 17.20 -5.95 -9.60
CA VAL A 264 16.94 -6.97 -10.64
C VAL A 264 16.22 -8.19 -10.05
N THR A 265 16.58 -8.56 -8.82
CA THR A 265 15.94 -9.57 -7.97
C THR A 265 16.09 -9.15 -6.50
N ALA A 266 15.29 -9.72 -5.59
CA ALA A 266 15.43 -9.49 -4.14
C ALA A 266 16.64 -10.26 -3.58
N ASN A 267 17.15 -9.85 -2.41
CA ASN A 267 18.30 -10.53 -1.79
C ASN A 267 17.95 -11.96 -1.34
N TYR A 268 16.71 -12.18 -0.90
CA TYR A 268 16.21 -13.47 -0.48
C TYR A 268 14.87 -13.76 -1.15
N PHE A 269 14.73 -15.02 -1.55
CA PHE A 269 13.55 -15.55 -2.20
C PHE A 269 13.39 -16.99 -1.76
N SER A 270 12.28 -17.28 -1.09
CA SER A 270 12.03 -18.59 -0.48
C SER A 270 10.71 -19.15 -0.97
N LEU A 271 10.73 -20.44 -1.31
CA LEU A 271 9.57 -21.23 -1.72
C LEU A 271 9.28 -22.27 -0.65
N LEU A 272 8.37 -21.94 0.26
CA LEU A 272 8.03 -22.81 1.39
C LEU A 272 7.06 -23.88 0.91
N THR A 273 7.46 -25.15 1.04
CA THR A 273 6.80 -26.30 0.42
C THR A 273 6.68 -27.46 1.40
N GLY A 274 5.84 -27.31 2.42
CA GLY A 274 5.66 -28.31 3.47
C GLY A 274 6.52 -28.07 4.72
N PRO A 275 6.20 -28.76 5.83
CA PRO A 275 7.08 -28.87 6.98
C PRO A 275 8.29 -29.76 6.67
N ARG A 276 9.23 -29.88 7.62
CA ARG A 276 10.38 -30.77 7.48
C ARG A 276 9.96 -32.23 7.29
N GLU A 277 10.66 -32.96 6.42
CA GLU A 277 10.48 -34.39 6.18
C GLU A 277 11.47 -35.24 6.99
N THR A 278 11.30 -36.56 6.93
CA THR A 278 12.24 -37.49 7.58
C THR A 278 13.60 -37.42 6.89
N GLY A 279 14.62 -36.99 7.62
CA GLY A 279 15.99 -36.84 7.10
C GLY A 279 16.42 -35.38 6.90
N ASP A 280 15.48 -34.43 6.94
CA ASP A 280 15.81 -33.01 6.95
C ASP A 280 16.46 -32.62 8.29
N LEU A 281 17.49 -31.77 8.21
CA LEU A 281 18.24 -31.31 9.38
C LEU A 281 17.53 -30.17 10.12
N ASP A 282 16.70 -29.41 9.43
CA ASP A 282 16.02 -28.22 9.95
C ASP A 282 14.64 -28.03 9.29
N GLY A 283 13.88 -27.05 9.78
CA GLY A 283 12.52 -26.76 9.33
C GLY A 283 11.45 -27.00 10.40
N PRO A 284 10.23 -26.51 10.16
CA PRO A 284 9.14 -26.61 11.13
C PRO A 284 8.58 -28.04 11.14
N GLU A 285 8.16 -28.50 12.31
CA GLU A 285 7.43 -29.76 12.49
C GLU A 285 6.00 -29.69 11.96
N HIS A 286 5.40 -28.49 12.02
CA HIS A 286 4.05 -28.23 11.56
C HIS A 286 4.01 -26.98 10.68
N MET A 287 3.38 -27.08 9.51
CA MET A 287 3.15 -25.95 8.62
C MET A 287 1.66 -25.71 8.44
N TYR A 288 1.24 -24.47 8.66
CA TYR A 288 -0.13 -24.00 8.45
C TYR A 288 -0.16 -22.86 7.43
N VAL A 289 -1.21 -22.81 6.61
CA VAL A 289 -1.51 -21.66 5.75
C VAL A 289 -2.91 -21.17 6.06
N VAL A 290 -3.03 -19.94 6.56
CA VAL A 290 -4.31 -19.28 6.81
C VAL A 290 -4.61 -18.33 5.64
N LEU A 291 -5.60 -18.72 4.84
CA LEU A 291 -6.09 -17.98 3.69
C LEU A 291 -7.20 -17.02 4.11
N VAL A 292 -6.97 -15.73 3.88
CA VAL A 292 -7.85 -14.66 4.37
C VAL A 292 -8.64 -14.05 3.22
N ASP A 293 -9.96 -14.08 3.30
CA ASP A 293 -10.83 -13.28 2.44
C ASP A 293 -10.82 -11.83 2.91
N GLY A 294 -11.43 -11.52 4.05
CA GLY A 294 -11.46 -10.15 4.59
C GLY A 294 -12.06 -9.12 3.62
N GLY A 295 -13.03 -9.54 2.80
CA GLY A 295 -13.73 -8.71 1.81
C GLY A 295 -13.11 -8.68 0.41
N ARG A 296 -12.13 -9.53 0.12
CA ARG A 296 -11.50 -9.68 -1.21
C ARG A 296 -12.44 -10.31 -2.22
N THR A 297 -13.20 -11.34 -1.83
CA THR A 297 -14.23 -11.98 -2.66
C THR A 297 -15.28 -10.97 -3.12
N GLY A 298 -15.65 -10.01 -2.26
CA GLY A 298 -16.58 -8.93 -2.59
C GLY A 298 -16.12 -7.99 -3.71
N LEU A 299 -14.86 -8.06 -4.15
CA LEU A 299 -14.35 -7.32 -5.31
C LEU A 299 -14.42 -8.12 -6.62
N ILE A 300 -14.56 -9.44 -6.56
CA ILE A 300 -14.64 -10.33 -7.73
C ILE A 300 -15.91 -10.04 -8.51
N GLY A 301 -15.81 -10.01 -9.84
CA GLY A 301 -16.88 -9.62 -10.77
C GLY A 301 -17.27 -8.14 -10.70
N GLY A 302 -16.74 -7.38 -9.73
CA GLY A 302 -17.12 -6.01 -9.46
C GLY A 302 -16.25 -4.98 -10.17
N ALA A 303 -16.68 -3.71 -10.06
CA ALA A 303 -15.98 -2.56 -10.65
C ALA A 303 -14.54 -2.33 -10.13
N PHE A 304 -14.16 -3.03 -9.06
CA PHE A 304 -12.88 -2.93 -8.36
C PHE A 304 -12.04 -4.22 -8.38
N GLN A 305 -12.46 -5.27 -9.12
CA GLN A 305 -11.74 -6.55 -9.22
C GLN A 305 -10.26 -6.37 -9.55
N GLU A 306 -9.94 -5.38 -10.37
CA GLU A 306 -8.57 -5.08 -10.78
C GLU A 306 -7.60 -4.86 -9.61
N MET A 307 -8.10 -4.43 -8.45
CA MET A 307 -7.29 -4.28 -7.25
C MET A 307 -6.69 -5.59 -6.74
N LEU A 308 -7.36 -6.73 -6.99
CA LEU A 308 -6.93 -8.06 -6.56
C LEU A 308 -5.66 -8.52 -7.29
N ARG A 309 -5.28 -7.87 -8.41
CA ARG A 309 -3.99 -8.12 -9.07
C ARG A 309 -2.78 -7.62 -8.26
N CYS A 310 -2.98 -6.76 -7.26
CA CYS A 310 -1.90 -6.01 -6.62
C CYS A 310 -0.84 -6.91 -5.97
N ILE A 311 0.39 -6.82 -6.46
CA ILE A 311 1.56 -7.55 -5.91
C ILE A 311 2.30 -6.79 -4.80
N ARG A 312 1.66 -5.75 -4.22
CA ARG A 312 2.18 -4.96 -3.09
C ARG A 312 3.59 -4.35 -3.27
N CYS A 313 3.98 -4.03 -4.50
CA CYS A 313 5.31 -3.47 -4.78
C CYS A 313 5.54 -2.04 -4.27
N GLY A 314 4.50 -1.24 -4.04
CA GLY A 314 4.64 0.14 -3.54
C GLY A 314 4.97 1.20 -4.59
N ALA A 315 5.19 0.84 -5.86
CA ALA A 315 5.48 1.79 -6.94
C ALA A 315 4.47 2.95 -7.03
N CYS A 316 3.18 2.66 -6.86
CA CYS A 316 2.13 3.69 -6.87
C CYS A 316 2.29 4.72 -5.74
N MET A 317 2.81 4.33 -4.58
CA MET A 317 3.07 5.23 -3.45
C MET A 317 4.30 6.09 -3.74
N ASN A 318 5.38 5.46 -4.20
CA ASN A 318 6.64 6.11 -4.53
C ASN A 318 6.49 7.22 -5.58
N HIS A 319 5.56 7.05 -6.54
CA HIS A 319 5.30 8.05 -7.59
C HIS A 319 4.15 9.01 -7.27
N CYS A 320 3.43 8.84 -6.15
CA CYS A 320 2.26 9.65 -5.85
C CYS A 320 2.67 11.00 -5.24
N PRO A 321 2.36 12.15 -5.89
CA PRO A 321 2.74 13.45 -5.35
C PRO A 321 2.01 13.79 -4.04
N VAL A 322 0.84 13.20 -3.79
CA VAL A 322 0.12 13.37 -2.52
C VAL A 322 0.84 12.61 -1.41
N TYR A 323 1.12 11.32 -1.62
CA TYR A 323 1.84 10.49 -0.65
C TYR A 323 3.22 11.08 -0.28
N GLN A 324 3.97 11.55 -1.28
CA GLN A 324 5.27 12.21 -1.09
C GLN A 324 5.22 13.49 -0.25
N LYS A 325 4.01 14.03 0.04
CA LYS A 325 3.81 15.22 0.85
C LYS A 325 3.16 14.95 2.19
N VAL A 326 2.17 14.06 2.25
CA VAL A 326 1.40 13.82 3.48
C VAL A 326 1.91 12.63 4.30
N GLY A 327 2.72 11.76 3.70
CA GLY A 327 3.20 10.52 4.34
C GLY A 327 2.11 9.45 4.49
N GLY A 328 2.50 8.25 4.93
CA GLY A 328 1.57 7.12 5.03
C GLY A 328 0.57 7.20 6.17
N HIS A 329 0.98 7.71 7.33
CA HIS A 329 0.10 7.79 8.51
C HIS A 329 -1.13 8.68 8.31
N ALA A 330 -1.06 9.62 7.36
CA ALA A 330 -2.20 10.45 6.98
C ALA A 330 -3.40 9.64 6.47
N TYR A 331 -3.15 8.50 5.80
CA TYR A 331 -4.21 7.65 5.23
C TYR A 331 -5.01 6.90 6.30
N GLY A 332 -4.46 6.75 7.52
CA GLY A 332 -5.20 6.32 8.70
C GLY A 332 -5.56 4.83 8.75
N TRP A 333 -4.94 3.98 7.94
CA TRP A 333 -5.10 2.53 8.06
C TRP A 333 -3.90 1.78 7.46
N VAL A 334 -3.95 0.44 7.53
CA VAL A 334 -2.91 -0.51 7.11
C VAL A 334 -2.42 -0.25 5.68
N TYR A 335 -3.32 0.18 4.78
CA TYR A 335 -2.98 0.47 3.40
C TYR A 335 -2.89 1.98 3.13
N PRO A 336 -1.69 2.55 2.96
CA PRO A 336 -1.52 3.95 2.57
C PRO A 336 -1.43 4.17 1.04
N GLY A 337 -1.44 5.43 0.64
CA GLY A 337 -1.20 5.85 -0.75
C GLY A 337 -2.35 5.56 -1.72
N PRO A 338 -2.10 5.61 -3.04
CA PRO A 338 -3.14 5.43 -4.05
C PRO A 338 -3.86 4.08 -3.98
N MET A 339 -3.12 2.98 -3.81
CA MET A 339 -3.71 1.65 -3.66
C MET A 339 -4.55 1.56 -2.38
N GLY A 340 -4.06 2.10 -1.26
CA GLY A 340 -4.81 2.17 -0.01
C GLY A 340 -6.06 3.03 -0.08
N SER A 341 -6.05 4.07 -0.91
CA SER A 341 -7.20 4.94 -1.16
C SER A 341 -8.30 4.27 -1.97
N VAL A 342 -8.02 3.13 -2.60
CA VAL A 342 -9.03 2.25 -3.22
C VAL A 342 -9.41 1.11 -2.28
N LEU A 343 -8.43 0.42 -1.68
CA LEU A 343 -8.71 -0.76 -0.86
C LEU A 343 -9.41 -0.45 0.46
N THR A 344 -9.02 0.63 1.14
CA THR A 344 -9.62 0.96 2.45
C THR A 344 -11.12 1.17 2.33
N PRO A 345 -11.63 2.05 1.43
CA PRO A 345 -13.08 2.17 1.19
C PRO A 345 -13.77 0.85 0.79
N SER A 346 -13.07 -0.01 0.04
CA SER A 346 -13.60 -1.28 -0.45
C SER A 346 -13.73 -2.33 0.66
N TYR A 347 -12.82 -2.35 1.63
CA TYR A 347 -12.84 -3.35 2.72
C TYR A 347 -13.62 -2.89 3.95
N VAL A 348 -13.52 -1.61 4.32
CA VAL A 348 -14.07 -1.13 5.61
C VAL A 348 -15.31 -0.25 5.46
N GLY A 349 -15.66 0.11 4.22
CA GLY A 349 -16.78 0.98 3.87
C GLY A 349 -16.34 2.38 3.42
N LEU A 350 -16.98 2.87 2.35
CA LEU A 350 -16.71 4.17 1.75
C LEU A 350 -17.02 5.35 2.68
N ASP A 351 -18.00 5.21 3.54
CA ASP A 351 -18.41 6.16 4.58
C ASP A 351 -17.32 6.39 5.63
N LYS A 352 -16.45 5.40 5.89
CA LYS A 352 -15.34 5.50 6.85
C LYS A 352 -14.06 6.07 6.24
N ALA A 353 -14.05 6.33 4.93
CA ALA A 353 -12.88 6.74 4.17
C ALA A 353 -13.20 7.81 3.12
N LEU A 354 -14.11 8.74 3.44
CA LEU A 354 -14.66 9.73 2.49
C LEU A 354 -13.62 10.61 1.79
N ASP A 355 -12.53 10.94 2.47
CA ASP A 355 -11.51 11.83 1.91
C ASP A 355 -10.46 11.07 1.08
N LEU A 356 -10.32 9.75 1.23
CA LEU A 356 -9.27 8.99 0.53
C LEU A 356 -9.43 9.00 -1.00
N PRO A 357 -10.64 8.80 -1.58
CA PRO A 357 -10.83 8.97 -3.03
C PRO A 357 -10.46 10.38 -3.53
N GLN A 358 -10.55 11.38 -2.66
CA GLN A 358 -10.23 12.79 -2.95
C GLN A 358 -8.73 13.09 -2.75
N ALA A 359 -7.98 12.24 -2.07
CA ALA A 359 -6.55 12.34 -1.83
C ALA A 359 -5.69 12.00 -3.08
N ALA A 360 -6.14 12.45 -4.25
CA ALA A 360 -5.48 12.20 -5.53
C ALA A 360 -5.67 13.37 -6.49
N THR A 361 -4.58 13.76 -7.15
CA THR A 361 -4.58 14.72 -8.25
C THR A 361 -5.10 14.12 -9.56
N LEU A 362 -5.33 12.80 -9.60
CA LEU A 362 -5.69 12.03 -10.79
C LEU A 362 -4.70 12.22 -11.96
N CYS A 363 -3.41 12.42 -11.67
CA CYS A 363 -2.38 12.59 -12.70
C CYS A 363 -2.09 11.34 -13.55
N GLY A 364 -2.59 10.16 -13.18
CA GLY A 364 -2.41 8.91 -13.94
C GLY A 364 -1.07 8.21 -13.77
N GLU A 365 -0.09 8.81 -13.08
CA GLU A 365 1.26 8.24 -12.91
C GLU A 365 1.21 6.84 -12.26
N CYS A 366 0.36 6.66 -11.25
CA CYS A 366 0.15 5.36 -10.60
C CYS A 366 -0.34 4.26 -11.55
N ASN A 367 -1.05 4.60 -12.64
CA ASN A 367 -1.45 3.64 -13.67
C ASN A 367 -0.26 3.25 -14.54
N ALA A 368 0.55 4.25 -14.94
CA ALA A 368 1.70 4.07 -15.81
C ALA A 368 2.77 3.16 -15.18
N VAL A 369 3.03 3.34 -13.88
CA VAL A 369 4.09 2.61 -13.18
C VAL A 369 3.64 1.26 -12.60
N CYS A 370 2.34 0.97 -12.57
CA CYS A 370 1.83 -0.26 -11.98
C CYS A 370 2.28 -1.49 -12.81
N PRO A 371 3.05 -2.44 -12.22
CA PRO A 371 3.56 -3.62 -12.95
C PRO A 371 2.47 -4.64 -13.31
N VAL A 372 1.27 -4.50 -12.75
CA VAL A 372 0.12 -5.40 -12.98
C VAL A 372 -1.08 -4.66 -13.57
N GLY A 373 -0.84 -3.48 -14.16
CA GLY A 373 -1.84 -2.77 -14.96
C GLY A 373 -3.13 -2.43 -14.21
N ILE A 374 -3.04 -1.98 -12.95
CA ILE A 374 -4.21 -1.52 -12.19
C ILE A 374 -4.46 -0.04 -12.52
N PRO A 375 -5.65 0.34 -13.02
CA PRO A 375 -5.97 1.73 -13.35
C PRO A 375 -6.46 2.50 -12.11
N LEU A 376 -5.57 2.68 -11.15
CA LEU A 376 -5.87 3.30 -9.85
C LEU A 376 -6.59 4.65 -9.97
N SER A 377 -6.23 5.51 -10.94
CA SER A 377 -6.92 6.80 -11.12
C SER A 377 -8.39 6.63 -11.52
N ASP A 378 -8.71 5.63 -12.35
CA ASP A 378 -10.08 5.35 -12.78
C ASP A 378 -10.88 4.74 -11.63
N LEU A 379 -10.26 3.83 -10.86
CA LEU A 379 -10.90 3.25 -9.66
C LEU A 379 -11.19 4.33 -8.61
N LEU A 380 -10.27 5.28 -8.39
CA LEU A 380 -10.52 6.42 -7.51
C LEU A 380 -11.66 7.29 -8.04
N ARG A 381 -11.74 7.55 -9.35
CA ARG A 381 -12.87 8.27 -9.96
C ARG A 381 -14.19 7.55 -9.72
N LYS A 382 -14.25 6.23 -9.92
CA LYS A 382 -15.44 5.41 -9.63
C LYS A 382 -15.86 5.51 -8.16
N LEU A 383 -14.92 5.56 -7.22
CA LEU A 383 -15.25 5.80 -5.81
C LEU A 383 -15.87 7.19 -5.61
N ARG A 384 -15.37 8.23 -6.27
CA ARG A 384 -15.98 9.58 -6.22
C ARG A 384 -17.40 9.59 -6.80
N GLU A 385 -17.64 8.88 -7.90
CA GLU A 385 -18.98 8.69 -8.48
C GLU A 385 -19.93 8.05 -7.46
N LYS A 386 -19.51 6.92 -6.85
CA LYS A 386 -20.27 6.25 -5.79
C LYS A 386 -20.53 7.14 -4.57
N GLN A 387 -19.61 8.04 -4.21
CA GLN A 387 -19.83 9.00 -3.12
C GLN A 387 -20.97 9.97 -3.43
N VAL A 388 -21.10 10.40 -4.69
CA VAL A 388 -22.18 11.30 -5.12
C VAL A 388 -23.51 10.55 -5.20
N GLU A 389 -23.51 9.37 -5.82
CA GLU A 389 -24.69 8.49 -5.93
C GLU A 389 -25.28 8.15 -4.56
N ARG A 390 -24.42 7.77 -3.61
CA ARG A 390 -24.82 7.42 -2.22
C ARG A 390 -25.00 8.63 -1.31
N HIS A 391 -24.92 9.85 -1.84
CA HIS A 391 -25.14 11.08 -1.09
C HIS A 391 -24.19 11.28 0.10
N LEU A 392 -22.98 10.74 0.00
CA LEU A 392 -21.96 10.78 1.05
C LEU A 392 -21.12 12.07 1.04
N ARG A 393 -21.28 12.92 0.02
CA ARG A 393 -20.63 14.23 -0.07
C ARG A 393 -21.56 15.35 0.43
N PRO A 394 -21.01 16.44 1.01
CA PRO A 394 -21.80 17.58 1.47
C PRO A 394 -22.73 18.12 0.38
N LEU A 395 -23.97 18.47 0.76
CA LEU A 395 -24.97 19.01 -0.17
C LEU A 395 -24.46 20.24 -0.95
N PRO A 396 -23.78 21.23 -0.33
CA PRO A 396 -23.25 22.38 -1.07
C PRO A 396 -22.25 21.99 -2.17
N GLU A 397 -21.40 20.99 -1.93
CA GLU A 397 -20.44 20.48 -2.91
C GLU A 397 -21.16 19.87 -4.11
N ARG A 398 -22.17 19.03 -3.84
CA ARG A 398 -22.97 18.37 -4.87
C ARG A 398 -23.77 19.37 -5.71
N LEU A 399 -24.39 20.37 -5.08
CA LEU A 399 -25.13 21.43 -5.76
C LEU A 399 -24.20 22.30 -6.61
N ALA A 400 -23.02 22.67 -6.09
CA ALA A 400 -22.03 23.43 -6.84
C ALA A 400 -21.57 22.69 -8.10
N LEU A 401 -21.29 21.38 -7.99
CA LEU A 401 -20.93 20.53 -9.14
C LEU A 401 -22.09 20.37 -10.13
N ALA A 402 -23.33 20.21 -9.65
CA ALA A 402 -24.50 20.14 -10.51
C ALA A 402 -24.74 21.44 -11.28
N ALA A 403 -24.61 22.60 -10.61
CA ALA A 403 -24.70 23.91 -11.24
C ALA A 403 -23.58 24.13 -12.27
N TRP A 404 -22.35 23.76 -11.94
CA TRP A 404 -21.23 23.78 -12.88
C TRP A 404 -21.51 22.90 -14.11
N GLY A 405 -21.97 21.65 -13.90
CA GLY A 405 -22.33 20.74 -14.98
C GLY A 405 -23.42 21.31 -15.89
N PHE A 406 -24.47 21.89 -15.31
CA PHE A 406 -25.55 22.56 -16.06
C PHE A 406 -25.02 23.67 -16.98
N VAL A 407 -24.08 24.48 -16.50
CA VAL A 407 -23.43 25.56 -17.27
C VAL A 407 -22.48 25.00 -18.33
N ALA A 408 -21.59 24.08 -17.94
CA ALA A 408 -20.55 23.51 -18.79
C ALA A 408 -21.12 22.73 -19.99
N MET A 409 -22.25 22.04 -19.81
CA MET A 409 -22.93 21.31 -20.88
C MET A 409 -23.69 22.21 -21.87
N ARG A 410 -23.73 23.53 -21.65
CA ARG A 410 -24.42 24.50 -22.52
C ARG A 410 -23.41 25.47 -23.14
N PRO A 411 -22.90 25.20 -24.36
CA PRO A 411 -21.77 25.95 -24.92
C PRO A 411 -21.96 27.46 -24.99
N ALA A 412 -23.17 27.94 -25.32
CA ALA A 412 -23.49 29.37 -25.39
C ALA A 412 -23.49 30.05 -24.01
N LEU A 413 -24.14 29.42 -23.03
CA LEU A 413 -24.16 29.87 -21.63
C LEU A 413 -22.75 29.91 -21.05
N TYR A 414 -21.98 28.84 -21.24
CA TYR A 414 -20.57 28.77 -20.85
C TYR A 414 -19.74 29.88 -21.51
N ALA A 415 -19.92 30.14 -22.81
CA ALA A 415 -19.19 31.19 -23.52
C ALA A 415 -19.48 32.58 -22.95
N MET A 416 -20.75 32.85 -22.62
CA MET A 416 -21.17 34.13 -22.06
C MET A 416 -20.60 34.32 -20.65
N LEU A 417 -20.78 33.32 -19.78
CA LEU A 417 -20.29 33.39 -18.40
C LEU A 417 -18.76 33.43 -18.32
N ALA A 418 -18.05 32.67 -19.15
CA ALA A 418 -16.59 32.72 -19.22
C ALA A 418 -16.08 34.10 -19.67
N ARG A 419 -16.75 34.74 -20.65
CA ARG A 419 -16.42 36.10 -21.09
C ARG A 419 -16.59 37.11 -19.96
N LEU A 420 -17.71 37.03 -19.23
CA LEU A 420 -17.93 37.89 -18.07
C LEU A 420 -16.88 37.64 -16.98
N ALA A 421 -16.64 36.37 -16.63
CA ALA A 421 -15.70 35.98 -15.58
C ALA A 421 -14.28 36.46 -15.88
N VAL A 422 -13.77 36.28 -17.11
CA VAL A 422 -12.43 36.75 -17.51
C VAL A 422 -12.29 38.26 -17.36
N ARG A 423 -13.29 39.05 -17.76
CA ARG A 423 -13.25 40.53 -17.63
C ARG A 423 -13.34 41.00 -16.18
N VAL A 424 -14.11 40.30 -15.35
CA VAL A 424 -14.18 40.58 -13.90
C VAL A 424 -12.83 40.26 -13.24
N LEU A 425 -12.24 39.11 -13.55
CA LEU A 425 -10.93 38.70 -13.02
C LEU A 425 -9.79 39.61 -13.50
N GLU A 426 -9.81 40.05 -14.76
CA GLU A 426 -8.87 41.04 -15.29
C GLU A 426 -8.93 42.33 -14.47
N ARG A 427 -10.13 42.89 -14.26
CA ARG A 427 -10.33 44.09 -13.43
C ARG A 427 -9.89 43.89 -11.99
N ALA A 428 -10.18 42.72 -11.41
CA ALA A 428 -9.78 42.38 -10.05
C ALA A 428 -8.25 42.26 -9.89
N GLY A 429 -7.53 41.88 -10.95
CA GLY A 429 -6.06 41.84 -10.96
C GLY A 429 -5.39 43.21 -10.99
N GLY A 430 -6.12 44.25 -11.42
CA GLY A 430 -5.64 45.64 -11.48
C GLY A 430 -4.29 45.79 -12.19
N SER A 431 -3.51 46.79 -11.77
CA SER A 431 -2.18 47.06 -12.32
C SER A 431 -1.16 45.95 -12.03
N ARG A 432 -1.36 45.18 -10.96
CA ARG A 432 -0.45 44.09 -10.56
C ARG A 432 -0.63 42.81 -11.38
N ARG A 433 -1.69 42.70 -12.18
CA ARG A 433 -2.06 41.50 -12.96
C ARG A 433 -2.05 40.21 -12.12
N SER A 434 -2.36 40.33 -10.83
CA SER A 434 -2.31 39.25 -9.86
C SER A 434 -3.46 39.39 -8.87
N ILE A 435 -4.08 38.26 -8.51
CA ILE A 435 -5.21 38.19 -7.60
C ILE A 435 -4.77 37.42 -6.35
N GLY A 436 -4.58 38.17 -5.25
CA GLY A 436 -4.14 37.62 -3.96
C GLY A 436 -5.27 37.06 -3.09
N ARG A 437 -6.55 37.33 -3.41
CA ARG A 437 -7.71 36.77 -2.70
C ARG A 437 -8.84 36.48 -3.68
N LEU A 438 -9.28 35.22 -3.71
CA LEU A 438 -10.45 34.79 -4.47
C LEU A 438 -11.58 34.42 -3.49
N PRO A 439 -12.77 35.03 -3.60
CA PRO A 439 -13.96 34.56 -2.89
C PRO A 439 -14.17 33.07 -3.19
N PHE A 440 -14.43 32.27 -2.16
CA PHE A 440 -14.55 30.80 -2.25
C PHE A 440 -13.28 30.04 -2.72
N GLY A 441 -12.19 30.75 -3.01
CA GLY A 441 -10.87 30.21 -3.38
C GLY A 441 -9.78 30.48 -2.33
N GLN A 442 -10.16 30.82 -1.10
CA GLN A 442 -9.25 31.22 -0.03
C GLN A 442 -8.21 30.13 0.30
N GLY A 443 -8.59 28.85 0.23
CA GLY A 443 -7.64 27.76 0.47
C GLY A 443 -6.49 27.72 -0.54
N TRP A 444 -6.74 28.07 -1.81
CA TRP A 444 -5.70 28.14 -2.84
C TRP A 444 -4.92 29.46 -2.74
N THR A 445 -5.64 30.57 -2.56
CA THR A 445 -5.02 31.92 -2.45
C THR A 445 -4.28 32.19 -1.14
N ALA A 446 -4.44 31.32 -0.14
CA ALA A 446 -3.65 31.39 1.10
C ALA A 446 -2.16 31.14 0.90
N THR A 447 -1.76 30.47 -0.20
CA THR A 447 -0.36 30.11 -0.47
C THR A 447 0.10 30.45 -1.88
N ARG A 448 -0.81 30.94 -2.74
CA ARG A 448 -0.55 31.19 -4.16
C ARG A 448 -1.26 32.47 -4.61
N GLU A 449 -0.66 33.16 -5.56
CA GLU A 449 -1.34 34.24 -6.26
C GLU A 449 -1.86 33.74 -7.61
N MET A 450 -3.08 34.15 -7.99
CA MET A 450 -3.65 33.79 -9.30
C MET A 450 -3.27 34.85 -10.33
N PRO A 451 -2.60 34.50 -11.43
CA PRO A 451 -2.36 35.44 -12.51
C PRO A 451 -3.70 35.89 -13.11
N ALA A 452 -3.88 37.21 -13.23
CA ALA A 452 -5.10 37.77 -13.82
C ALA A 452 -5.12 37.52 -15.33
N PRO A 453 -6.27 37.12 -15.90
CA PRO A 453 -6.37 36.88 -17.34
C PRO A 453 -6.35 38.20 -18.12
N VAL A 454 -6.00 38.13 -19.41
CA VAL A 454 -5.80 39.28 -20.32
C VAL A 454 -7.10 39.77 -21.00
N GLY A 455 -8.24 39.64 -20.32
CA GLY A 455 -9.54 40.17 -20.78
C GLY A 455 -10.25 39.43 -21.91
N ARG A 456 -9.52 38.70 -22.76
CA ARG A 456 -10.07 37.88 -23.85
C ARG A 456 -10.06 36.40 -23.50
N THR A 457 -11.15 35.71 -23.82
CA THR A 457 -11.25 34.26 -23.69
C THR A 457 -10.52 33.54 -24.83
N PHE A 458 -10.13 32.27 -24.63
CA PHE A 458 -9.57 31.44 -25.69
C PHE A 458 -10.48 31.39 -26.93
N ARG A 459 -11.81 31.33 -26.76
CA ARG A 459 -12.77 31.32 -27.87
C ARG A 459 -12.74 32.62 -28.68
N GLU A 460 -12.65 33.78 -28.03
CA GLU A 460 -12.52 35.08 -28.71
C GLU A 460 -11.16 35.23 -29.42
N LEU A 461 -10.08 34.68 -28.85
CA LEU A 461 -8.76 34.65 -29.49
C LEU A 461 -8.76 33.73 -30.72
N TYR A 462 -9.33 32.53 -30.58
CA TYR A 462 -9.43 31.54 -31.65
C TYR A 462 -10.30 32.04 -32.81
N ALA A 463 -11.46 32.66 -32.51
CA ALA A 463 -12.33 33.24 -33.54
C ALA A 463 -11.61 34.37 -34.32
N ALA A 464 -10.90 35.26 -33.62
CA ALA A 464 -10.14 36.34 -34.25
C ALA A 464 -8.96 35.84 -35.10
N GLN A 465 -8.28 34.76 -34.69
CA GLN A 465 -7.24 34.15 -35.52
C GLN A 465 -7.81 33.52 -36.80
N ARG A 466 -9.01 32.93 -36.75
CA ARG A 466 -9.67 32.38 -37.95
C ARG A 466 -10.13 33.47 -38.92
N SER A 467 -10.55 34.63 -38.42
CA SER A 467 -10.91 35.78 -39.28
C SER A 467 -9.70 36.48 -39.90
N HIS A 468 -8.47 36.18 -39.48
CA HIS A 468 -7.23 36.71 -40.08
C HIS A 468 -6.58 35.77 -41.12
N LYS A 469 -7.09 34.55 -41.29
CA LYS A 469 -6.56 33.54 -42.24
C LYS A 469 -7.47 33.29 -43.45
N GLY A 470 -8.56 34.02 -43.58
CA GLY A 470 -9.40 34.11 -44.78
C GLY A 470 -9.51 35.57 -45.17
#